data_AF-A0A963PKZ9-F1
#
_entry.id   AF-A0A963PKZ9-F1
#
_cell.length_a   1.000
_cell.length_b   1.000
_cell.length_c   1.000
_cell.angle_alpha   90.00
_cell.angle_beta   90.00
_cell.angle_gamma   90.00
#
_symmetry.space_group_name_H-M   'P 1'
#
loop_
_entity.id
_entity.type
_entity.pdbx_description
1 polymer ?
#
loop_
_entity_poly.entity_id
_entity_poly.type
_entity_poly.pdbx_seq_one_letter_code
_entity_poly.pdbx_strand_id
1 'polypeptide(L)'
;MLDAFRRFIARPAESADWRPLVQWAKARGAQFKRSRGGDGFVVEGRVGARSWRLEWGPPQRSYIAGHELRLRMELGLPHDLNLLVLSRPLMEALEAGAFEHYTAQMQTRIDDSTPEEMRWLVMFPKTQLAVDKAFKQRFGVVALTAREAAVWVEGPLAADLGEASLGALADDPPFVLMTLRGRLYLRLQLAVPEVQVLTTMLGLFETAAARAVVAAGGAGERPESGPSTATTAWQTQLTPHDIDR
;
A
#
# COMPACT_ATOMS: atom_id res chain seq x y z
N MET A 1 20.33 23.18 -6.63
CA MET A 1 19.43 24.17 -6.01
C MET A 1 18.12 23.49 -5.64
N LEU A 2 18.14 22.66 -4.59
CA LEU A 2 16.99 21.88 -4.12
C LEU A 2 16.86 22.04 -2.61
N ASP A 3 16.73 23.28 -2.16
CA ASP A 3 16.43 23.63 -0.76
C ASP A 3 15.16 24.49 -0.74
N ALA A 4 14.00 23.85 -0.89
CA ALA A 4 12.73 24.57 -0.79
C ALA A 4 11.53 23.71 -0.34
N PHE A 5 11.75 22.52 0.22
CA PHE A 5 10.64 21.76 0.82
C PHE A 5 10.47 22.15 2.27
N ARG A 6 9.43 22.96 2.50
CA ARG A 6 8.99 23.50 3.79
C ARG A 6 8.91 22.39 4.84
N ARG A 7 9.76 22.55 5.85
CA ARG A 7 9.76 21.80 7.10
C ARG A 7 8.53 22.18 7.92
N PHE A 8 7.43 21.45 7.76
CA PHE A 8 6.33 21.47 8.72
C PHE A 8 6.82 20.79 10.01
N ILE A 9 6.93 21.57 11.07
CA ILE A 9 7.26 21.07 12.41
C ILE A 9 6.03 20.30 12.90
N ALA A 10 6.06 18.98 12.76
CA ALA A 10 5.12 18.10 13.43
C ALA A 10 5.28 18.25 14.95
N ARG A 11 4.20 18.55 15.65
CA ARG A 11 4.16 18.57 17.12
C ARG A 11 4.46 17.14 17.60
N PRO A 12 5.39 16.93 18.56
CA PRO A 12 5.73 15.58 19.01
C PRO A 12 4.50 14.82 19.50
N ALA A 13 4.36 13.57 19.04
CA ALA A 13 3.26 12.66 19.42
C ALA A 13 3.22 12.33 20.92
N GLU A 14 4.24 12.73 21.70
CA GLU A 14 4.32 12.55 23.16
C GLU A 14 3.16 13.22 23.94
N SER A 15 2.45 14.19 23.34
CA SER A 15 1.29 14.86 23.96
C SER A 15 -0.07 14.47 23.38
N ALA A 16 -0.13 13.50 22.47
CA ALA A 16 -1.37 13.12 21.81
C ALA A 16 -2.30 12.37 22.78
N ASP A 17 -3.51 12.90 22.96
CA ASP A 17 -4.56 12.20 23.69
C ASP A 17 -5.10 11.04 22.86
N TRP A 18 -4.67 9.84 23.19
CA TRP A 18 -5.08 8.61 22.50
C TRP A 18 -6.45 8.08 22.94
N ARG A 19 -7.13 8.69 23.92
CA ARG A 19 -8.44 8.21 24.42
C ARG A 19 -9.49 8.03 23.32
N PRO A 20 -9.66 8.96 22.36
CA PRO A 20 -10.60 8.78 21.26
C PRO A 20 -10.28 7.56 20.39
N LEU A 21 -9.00 7.30 20.11
CA LEU A 21 -8.56 6.13 19.34
C LEU A 21 -8.80 4.81 20.08
N VAL A 22 -8.55 4.79 21.38
CA VAL A 22 -8.83 3.61 22.22
C VAL A 22 -10.32 3.30 22.22
N GLN A 23 -11.17 4.31 22.35
CA GLN A 23 -12.63 4.13 22.30
C GLN A 23 -13.09 3.68 20.91
N TRP A 24 -12.56 4.29 19.85
CA TRP A 24 -12.82 3.91 18.46
C TRP A 24 -12.46 2.45 18.16
N ALA A 25 -11.28 2.00 18.62
CA ALA A 25 -10.85 0.62 18.47
C ALA A 25 -11.75 -0.34 19.27
N LYS A 26 -12.05 0.00 20.53
CA LYS A 26 -12.93 -0.81 21.38
C LYS A 26 -14.34 -0.97 20.81
N ALA A 27 -14.92 0.10 20.25
CA ALA A 27 -16.23 0.07 19.61
C ALA A 27 -16.29 -0.90 18.41
N ARG A 28 -15.14 -1.21 17.80
CA ARG A 28 -14.99 -2.16 16.70
C ARG A 28 -14.56 -3.56 17.15
N GLY A 29 -14.46 -3.80 18.46
CA GLY A 29 -13.90 -5.04 19.01
C GLY A 29 -12.40 -5.23 18.70
N ALA A 30 -11.70 -4.15 18.32
CA ALA A 30 -10.28 -4.17 18.01
C ALA A 30 -9.42 -3.90 19.25
N GLN A 31 -8.20 -4.44 19.24
CA GLN A 31 -7.20 -4.24 20.29
C GLN A 31 -6.30 -3.06 19.95
N PHE A 32 -6.20 -2.08 20.85
CA PHE A 32 -5.28 -0.95 20.74
C PHE A 32 -4.02 -1.19 21.58
N LYS A 33 -2.84 -0.95 21.00
CA LYS A 33 -1.53 -1.06 21.66
C LYS A 33 -0.68 0.16 21.31
N ARG A 34 -0.05 0.78 22.30
CA ARG A 34 0.95 1.83 22.04
C ARG A 34 2.27 1.22 21.59
N SER A 35 2.98 1.89 20.70
CA SER A 35 4.34 1.50 20.33
C SER A 35 5.27 1.64 21.55
N ARG A 36 6.20 0.70 21.73
CA ARG A 36 7.12 0.68 22.89
C ARG A 36 8.01 1.93 22.98
N GLY A 37 8.28 2.58 21.85
CA GLY A 37 9.06 3.82 21.77
C GLY A 37 8.23 5.10 21.92
N GLY A 38 6.93 5.02 22.20
CA GLY A 38 6.04 6.18 22.32
C GLY A 38 5.63 6.84 20.99
N ASP A 39 6.37 6.58 19.92
CA ASP A 39 6.15 7.18 18.60
C ASP A 39 5.11 6.41 17.76
N GLY A 40 3.88 6.30 18.28
CA GLY A 40 2.73 5.79 17.56
C GLY A 40 2.00 4.60 18.21
N PHE A 41 1.20 3.90 17.41
CA PHE A 41 0.28 2.87 17.90
C PHE A 41 -0.02 1.79 16.86
N VAL A 42 -0.58 0.69 17.35
CA VAL A 42 -1.07 -0.45 16.58
C VAL A 42 -2.52 -0.72 16.99
N VAL A 43 -3.37 -0.96 16.01
CA VAL A 43 -4.73 -1.48 16.19
C VAL A 43 -4.88 -2.79 15.44
N GLU A 44 -5.31 -3.83 16.13
CA GLU A 44 -5.52 -5.17 15.56
C GLU A 44 -7.01 -5.51 15.65
N GLY A 45 -7.62 -5.78 14.51
CA GLY A 45 -9.04 -6.10 14.41
C GLY A 45 -9.31 -7.25 13.46
N ARG A 46 -10.59 -7.53 13.23
CA ARG A 46 -11.03 -8.60 12.34
C ARG A 46 -12.26 -8.16 11.54
N VAL A 47 -12.36 -8.66 10.32
CA VAL A 47 -13.56 -8.63 9.48
C VAL A 47 -13.91 -10.06 9.09
N GLY A 48 -15.02 -10.57 9.61
CA GLY A 48 -15.34 -11.99 9.56
C GLY A 48 -14.19 -12.85 10.13
N ALA A 49 -13.72 -13.83 9.33
CA ALA A 49 -12.60 -14.67 9.72
C ALA A 49 -11.21 -14.02 9.56
N ARG A 50 -11.10 -12.90 8.82
CA ARG A 50 -9.81 -12.32 8.43
C ARG A 50 -9.36 -11.26 9.43
N SER A 51 -8.11 -11.33 9.87
CA SER A 51 -7.50 -10.32 10.74
C SER A 51 -6.83 -9.22 9.95
N TRP A 52 -7.02 -7.98 10.37
CA TRP A 52 -6.29 -6.83 9.88
C TRP A 52 -5.45 -6.20 10.99
N ARG A 53 -4.39 -5.53 10.58
CA ARG A 53 -3.52 -4.73 11.45
C ARG A 53 -3.34 -3.35 10.85
N LEU A 54 -3.68 -2.34 11.64
CA LEU A 54 -3.44 -0.93 11.37
C LEU A 54 -2.30 -0.47 12.28
N GLU A 55 -1.35 0.25 11.74
CA GLU A 55 -0.21 0.78 12.48
C GLU A 55 0.06 2.21 12.04
N TRP A 56 0.31 3.10 12.98
CA TRP A 56 0.75 4.46 12.71
C TRP A 56 2.04 4.71 13.49
N GLY A 57 3.08 5.19 12.82
CA GLY A 57 4.41 5.37 13.42
C GLY A 57 5.47 5.81 12.41
N PRO A 58 6.77 5.65 12.72
CA PRO A 58 7.88 6.02 11.83
C PRO A 58 7.76 5.36 10.45
N PRO A 59 8.22 6.04 9.38
CA PRO A 59 8.07 5.57 8.02
C PRO A 59 8.99 4.39 7.73
N GLN A 60 8.51 3.45 6.91
CA GLN A 60 9.28 2.31 6.40
C GLN A 60 9.62 2.44 4.91
N ARG A 61 9.30 3.60 4.31
CA ARG A 61 9.57 3.93 2.91
C ARG A 61 10.25 5.29 2.88
N SER A 62 11.31 5.40 2.08
CA SER A 62 12.10 6.63 1.95
C SER A 62 11.31 7.81 1.38
N TYR A 63 10.27 7.54 0.58
CA TYR A 63 9.37 8.54 0.02
C TYR A 63 8.27 9.01 0.98
N ILE A 64 8.20 8.46 2.20
CA ILE A 64 7.24 8.89 3.23
C ILE A 64 8.00 9.68 4.29
N ALA A 65 7.60 10.94 4.47
CA ALA A 65 8.12 11.83 5.50
C ALA A 65 7.23 11.86 6.74
N GLY A 66 7.82 12.07 7.92
CA GLY A 66 7.08 12.21 9.17
C GLY A 66 6.57 10.87 9.68
N HIS A 67 5.28 10.60 9.51
CA HIS A 67 4.61 9.38 10.00
C HIS A 67 3.86 8.68 8.88
N GLU A 68 3.79 7.36 9.01
CA GLU A 68 3.15 6.48 8.05
C GLU A 68 2.00 5.72 8.73
N LEU A 69 0.82 5.78 8.12
CA LEU A 69 -0.27 4.85 8.37
C LEU A 69 -0.07 3.62 7.48
N ARG A 70 -0.06 2.44 8.09
CA ARG A 70 0.07 1.14 7.44
C ARG A 70 -1.14 0.28 7.78
N LEU A 71 -1.81 -0.28 6.78
CA LEU A 71 -2.77 -1.38 6.98
C LEU A 71 -2.27 -2.64 6.28
N ARG A 72 -2.53 -3.79 6.90
CA ARG A 72 -2.24 -5.11 6.35
C ARG A 72 -3.35 -6.09 6.67
N MET A 73 -3.70 -6.92 5.70
CA MET A 73 -4.64 -8.04 5.86
C MET A 73 -4.13 -9.26 5.09
N GLU A 74 -4.17 -10.43 5.73
CA GLU A 74 -3.98 -11.71 5.05
C GLU A 74 -5.29 -12.12 4.40
N LEU A 75 -5.26 -12.33 3.09
CA LEU A 75 -6.46 -12.61 2.29
C LEU A 75 -6.42 -14.00 1.65
N GLY A 76 -5.24 -14.64 1.57
CA GLY A 76 -5.07 -15.90 0.86
C GLY A 76 -5.26 -15.74 -0.66
N LEU A 77 -4.91 -14.56 -1.21
CA LEU A 77 -5.00 -14.30 -2.65
C LEU A 77 -3.98 -15.13 -3.43
N PRO A 78 -4.24 -15.44 -4.72
CA PRO A 78 -3.23 -15.99 -5.61
C PRO A 78 -1.95 -15.15 -5.61
N HIS A 79 -0.79 -15.80 -5.64
CA HIS A 79 0.51 -15.13 -5.55
C HIS A 79 0.82 -14.24 -6.76
N ASP A 80 0.17 -14.50 -7.89
CA ASP A 80 0.30 -13.78 -9.15
C ASP A 80 -0.74 -12.66 -9.32
N LEU A 81 -1.68 -12.51 -8.37
CA LEU A 81 -2.60 -11.36 -8.34
C LEU A 81 -1.83 -10.12 -7.88
N ASN A 82 -1.27 -9.41 -8.85
CA ASN A 82 -0.48 -8.21 -8.66
C ASN A 82 -1.28 -6.99 -9.10
N LEU A 83 -1.82 -6.25 -8.13
CA LEU A 83 -2.62 -5.07 -8.32
C LEU A 83 -2.05 -3.93 -7.46
N LEU A 84 -1.86 -2.76 -8.05
CA LEU A 84 -1.24 -1.60 -7.42
C LEU A 84 -1.97 -0.32 -7.80
N VAL A 85 -2.37 0.45 -6.78
CA VAL A 85 -2.88 1.82 -6.90
C VAL A 85 -1.93 2.74 -6.14
N LEU A 86 -1.53 3.84 -6.77
CA LEU A 86 -0.62 4.85 -6.23
C LEU A 86 -1.20 6.25 -6.40
N SER A 87 -0.89 7.18 -5.50
CA SER A 87 -1.10 8.60 -5.80
C SER A 87 -0.24 9.03 -7.00
N ARG A 88 -0.76 9.89 -7.86
CA ARG A 88 -0.12 10.31 -9.11
C ARG A 88 1.27 10.93 -8.88
N PRO A 89 1.46 11.87 -7.92
CA PRO A 89 2.79 12.42 -7.67
C PRO A 89 3.80 11.36 -7.21
N LEU A 90 3.36 10.38 -6.40
CA LEU A 90 4.23 9.29 -5.97
C LEU A 90 4.61 8.39 -7.15
N MET A 91 3.64 8.05 -8.01
CA MET A 91 3.91 7.26 -9.21
C MET A 91 4.98 7.92 -10.10
N GLU A 92 4.84 9.22 -10.37
CA GLU A 92 5.79 9.99 -11.18
C GLU A 92 7.18 10.04 -10.52
N ALA A 93 7.25 10.26 -9.20
CA ALA A 93 8.51 10.27 -8.47
C ALA A 93 9.22 8.90 -8.50
N LEU A 94 8.47 7.80 -8.35
CA LEU A 94 9.02 6.44 -8.43
C LEU A 94 9.46 6.07 -9.85
N GLU A 95 8.74 6.52 -10.88
CA GLU A 95 9.14 6.34 -12.28
C GLU A 95 10.42 7.10 -12.63
N ALA A 96 10.53 8.35 -12.19
CA ALA A 96 11.74 9.14 -12.35
C ALA A 96 12.93 8.49 -11.63
N GLY A 97 12.74 8.07 -10.37
CA GLY A 97 13.76 7.38 -9.59
C GLY A 97 14.20 6.05 -10.22
N ALA A 98 13.27 5.27 -10.78
CA ALA A 98 13.61 4.04 -11.50
C ALA A 98 14.53 4.33 -12.70
N PHE A 99 14.23 5.35 -13.50
CA PHE A 99 15.06 5.75 -14.63
C PHE A 99 16.47 6.19 -14.19
N GLU A 100 16.58 6.97 -13.12
CA GLU A 100 17.87 7.37 -12.54
C GLU A 100 18.67 6.16 -12.04
N HIS A 101 18.03 5.20 -11.37
CA HIS A 101 18.69 3.96 -10.96
C HIS A 101 19.15 3.11 -12.16
N TYR A 102 18.34 2.95 -13.21
CA TYR A 102 18.73 2.20 -14.41
C TYR A 102 19.87 2.87 -15.18
N THR A 103 19.89 4.20 -15.25
CA THR A 103 20.98 4.94 -15.91
C THR A 103 22.26 4.98 -15.06
N ALA A 104 22.14 5.03 -13.73
CA ALA A 104 23.27 5.00 -12.80
C ALA A 104 23.87 3.59 -12.60
N GLN A 105 23.11 2.52 -12.83
CA GLN A 105 23.56 1.12 -12.70
C GLN A 105 24.59 0.66 -13.75
N MET A 106 25.08 1.56 -14.63
CA MET A 106 26.37 1.34 -15.31
C MET A 106 27.59 1.44 -14.35
N GLN A 107 27.39 1.87 -13.10
CA GLN A 107 28.40 1.81 -12.05
C GLN A 107 28.01 0.77 -10.98
N THR A 108 28.80 -0.30 -10.92
CA THR A 108 28.72 -1.48 -10.05
C THR A 108 28.23 -1.25 -8.60
N ARG A 109 26.97 -1.60 -8.31
CA ARG A 109 26.51 -2.35 -7.11
C ARG A 109 24.99 -2.53 -7.20
N ILE A 110 24.55 -3.78 -7.24
CA ILE A 110 23.13 -4.15 -7.13
C ILE A 110 22.73 -3.86 -5.69
N ASP A 111 22.02 -2.75 -5.48
CA ASP A 111 21.44 -2.42 -4.19
C ASP A 111 20.07 -3.09 -4.09
N ASP A 112 19.89 -3.93 -3.07
CA ASP A 112 18.67 -4.71 -2.78
C ASP A 112 17.56 -3.81 -2.18
N SER A 113 17.66 -2.50 -2.39
CA SER A 113 16.87 -1.46 -1.71
C SER A 113 15.65 -0.97 -2.51
N THR A 114 15.50 -1.41 -3.77
CA THR A 114 14.39 -0.98 -4.64
C THR A 114 13.04 -1.46 -4.10
N PRO A 115 12.14 -0.55 -3.69
CA PRO A 115 10.82 -0.91 -3.18
C PRO A 115 10.02 -1.71 -4.23
N GLU A 116 9.19 -2.65 -3.78
CA GLU A 116 8.32 -3.46 -4.66
C GLU A 116 7.48 -2.60 -5.61
N GLU A 117 6.97 -1.46 -5.12
CA GLU A 117 6.13 -0.57 -5.90
C GLU A 117 6.90 0.01 -7.10
N MET A 118 8.18 0.37 -6.93
CA MET A 118 9.05 0.85 -8.01
C MET A 118 9.34 -0.25 -9.03
N ARG A 119 9.59 -1.47 -8.57
CA ARG A 119 9.81 -2.63 -9.45
C ARG A 119 8.59 -2.89 -10.35
N TRP A 120 7.39 -2.77 -9.79
CA TRP A 120 6.15 -3.04 -10.51
C TRP A 120 5.84 -2.00 -11.58
N LEU A 121 6.16 -0.73 -11.34
CA LEU A 121 6.03 0.34 -12.35
C LEU A 121 6.85 0.07 -13.61
N VAL A 122 7.96 -0.65 -13.47
CA VAL A 122 8.82 -1.04 -14.59
C VAL A 122 8.33 -2.33 -15.24
N MET A 123 7.86 -3.30 -14.43
CA MET A 123 7.49 -4.63 -14.91
C MET A 123 6.11 -4.72 -15.53
N PHE A 124 5.16 -3.90 -15.10
CA PHE A 124 3.76 -4.04 -15.46
C PHE A 124 3.22 -2.80 -16.18
N PRO A 125 2.35 -2.99 -17.18
CA PRO A 125 1.79 -1.86 -17.91
C PRO A 125 0.83 -1.05 -17.04
N LYS A 126 0.77 0.26 -17.30
CA LYS A 126 -0.29 1.12 -16.77
C LYS A 126 -1.63 0.64 -17.32
N THR A 127 -2.60 0.40 -16.44
CA THR A 127 -3.90 -0.12 -16.84
C THR A 127 -4.86 1.01 -17.21
N GLN A 128 -5.55 0.86 -18.34
CA GLN A 128 -6.65 1.75 -18.71
C GLN A 128 -7.95 1.25 -18.07
N LEU A 129 -8.54 2.08 -17.22
CA LEU A 129 -9.78 1.77 -16.49
C LEU A 129 -10.94 2.67 -16.94
N ALA A 130 -12.17 2.14 -16.86
CA ALA A 130 -13.42 2.87 -17.07
C ALA A 130 -13.84 3.65 -15.82
N VAL A 131 -12.92 4.43 -15.28
CA VAL A 131 -13.11 5.35 -14.14
C VAL A 131 -13.18 6.80 -14.62
N ASP A 132 -13.70 7.67 -13.76
CA ASP A 132 -13.88 9.08 -14.07
C ASP A 132 -12.54 9.84 -14.22
N LYS A 133 -12.63 11.07 -14.74
CA LYS A 133 -11.45 11.90 -14.99
C LYS A 133 -10.77 12.30 -13.68
N ALA A 134 -11.54 12.57 -12.63
CA ALA A 134 -11.03 12.98 -11.33
C ALA A 134 -10.13 11.88 -10.72
N PHE A 135 -10.57 10.62 -10.75
CA PHE A 135 -9.76 9.47 -10.34
C PHE A 135 -8.46 9.40 -11.15
N LYS A 136 -8.54 9.50 -12.49
CA LYS A 136 -7.37 9.42 -13.37
C LYS A 136 -6.35 10.54 -13.13
N GLN A 137 -6.78 11.69 -12.63
CA GLN A 137 -5.85 12.77 -12.31
C GLN A 137 -5.08 12.50 -11.01
N ARG A 138 -5.69 11.78 -10.07
CA ARG A 138 -5.13 11.58 -8.72
C ARG A 138 -4.44 10.24 -8.52
N PHE A 139 -4.84 9.20 -9.26
CA PHE A 139 -4.36 7.84 -9.03
C PHE A 139 -3.83 7.16 -10.29
N GLY A 140 -2.69 6.48 -10.14
CA GLY A 140 -2.16 5.53 -11.11
C GLY A 140 -2.53 4.10 -10.75
N VAL A 141 -2.85 3.29 -11.75
CA VAL A 141 -3.12 1.85 -11.56
C VAL A 141 -2.20 1.02 -12.44
N VAL A 142 -1.57 0.03 -11.81
CA VAL A 142 -0.69 -0.93 -12.45
C VAL A 142 -1.11 -2.33 -12.03
N ALA A 143 -1.16 -3.23 -13.00
CA ALA A 143 -1.58 -4.60 -12.78
C ALA A 143 -1.01 -5.54 -13.83
N LEU A 144 -0.93 -6.82 -13.49
CA LEU A 144 -0.58 -7.86 -14.46
C LEU A 144 -1.65 -7.99 -15.56
N THR A 145 -2.93 -7.94 -15.20
CA THR A 145 -4.03 -8.00 -16.17
C THR A 145 -5.01 -6.83 -15.99
N ALA A 146 -5.43 -6.25 -17.12
CA ALA A 146 -6.40 -5.15 -17.11
C ALA A 146 -7.77 -5.58 -16.57
N ARG A 147 -8.17 -6.85 -16.79
CA ARG A 147 -9.42 -7.42 -16.30
C ARG A 147 -9.47 -7.44 -14.77
N GLU A 148 -8.44 -7.96 -14.11
CA GLU A 148 -8.39 -8.03 -12.64
C GLU A 148 -8.35 -6.63 -12.03
N ALA A 149 -7.61 -5.70 -12.65
CA ALA A 149 -7.59 -4.30 -12.22
C ALA A 149 -8.96 -3.62 -12.35
N ALA A 150 -9.70 -3.84 -13.44
CA ALA A 150 -11.05 -3.34 -13.60
C ALA A 150 -12.00 -3.91 -12.53
N VAL A 151 -11.97 -5.23 -12.32
CA VAL A 151 -12.77 -5.89 -11.28
C VAL A 151 -12.41 -5.39 -9.88
N TRP A 152 -11.15 -5.05 -9.62
CA TRP A 152 -10.73 -4.57 -8.32
C TRP A 152 -11.13 -3.10 -8.08
N VAL A 153 -10.79 -2.23 -9.03
CA VAL A 153 -10.85 -0.77 -8.86
C VAL A 153 -12.20 -0.19 -9.24
N GLU A 154 -12.81 -0.62 -10.34
CA GLU A 154 -14.04 0.00 -10.83
C GLU A 154 -15.21 -0.26 -9.86
N GLY A 155 -16.11 0.73 -9.77
CA GLY A 155 -17.25 0.71 -8.85
C GLY A 155 -16.87 1.17 -7.44
N PRO A 156 -17.04 0.34 -6.40
CA PRO A 156 -16.98 0.80 -5.00
C PRO A 156 -15.60 1.28 -4.58
N LEU A 157 -14.51 0.64 -5.03
CA LEU A 157 -13.17 1.08 -4.64
C LEU A 157 -12.81 2.45 -5.24
N ALA A 158 -13.20 2.71 -6.50
CA ALA A 158 -13.04 4.03 -7.12
C ALA A 158 -13.87 5.10 -6.39
N ALA A 159 -15.08 4.78 -5.94
CA ALA A 159 -15.91 5.69 -5.15
C ALA A 159 -15.27 6.04 -3.80
N ASP A 160 -14.79 5.03 -3.06
CA ASP A 160 -14.12 5.22 -1.76
C ASP A 160 -12.82 6.02 -1.90
N LEU A 161 -12.04 5.79 -2.97
CA LEU A 161 -10.86 6.59 -3.30
C LEU A 161 -11.22 8.03 -3.67
N GLY A 162 -12.36 8.23 -4.34
CA GLY A 162 -12.92 9.56 -4.62
C GLY A 162 -13.30 10.31 -3.35
N GLU A 163 -13.97 9.65 -2.40
CA GLU A 163 -14.30 10.24 -1.09
C GLU A 163 -13.03 10.54 -0.28
N ALA A 164 -12.09 9.58 -0.23
CA ALA A 164 -10.79 9.76 0.43
C ALA A 164 -10.01 10.96 -0.13
N SER A 165 -10.18 11.25 -1.42
CA SER A 165 -9.57 12.41 -2.10
C SER A 165 -10.11 13.77 -1.64
N LEU A 166 -11.27 13.81 -0.98
CA LEU A 166 -11.80 15.04 -0.39
C LEU A 166 -11.30 15.28 1.04
N GLY A 167 -10.61 14.30 1.64
CA GLY A 167 -10.15 14.36 3.02
C GLY A 167 -8.71 13.89 3.14
N ALA A 168 -8.51 12.66 3.61
CA ALA A 168 -7.20 12.10 3.96
C ALA A 168 -6.17 12.13 2.82
N LEU A 169 -6.63 12.18 1.56
CA LEU A 169 -5.79 12.20 0.37
C LEU A 169 -5.85 13.54 -0.38
N ALA A 170 -6.44 14.60 0.19
CA ALA A 170 -6.69 15.87 -0.51
C ALA A 170 -5.42 16.55 -1.05
N ASP A 171 -4.33 16.53 -0.28
CA ASP A 171 -3.05 17.14 -0.66
C ASP A 171 -2.12 16.18 -1.43
N ASP A 172 -2.69 15.13 -2.03
CA ASP A 172 -1.98 14.08 -2.77
C ASP A 172 -0.75 13.50 -2.01
N PRO A 173 -0.90 13.11 -0.73
CA PRO A 173 0.20 12.51 0.03
C PRO A 173 0.68 11.20 -0.64
N PRO A 174 1.93 10.76 -0.37
CA PRO A 174 2.37 9.43 -0.73
C PRO A 174 1.38 8.36 -0.26
N PHE A 175 0.75 7.69 -1.22
CA PHE A 175 -0.29 6.70 -1.00
C PHE A 175 -0.04 5.47 -1.87
N VAL A 176 -0.12 4.29 -1.26
CA VAL A 176 0.01 2.99 -1.90
C VAL A 176 -1.12 2.10 -1.41
N LEU A 177 -1.81 1.43 -2.33
CA LEU A 177 -2.68 0.31 -2.04
C LEU A 177 -2.29 -0.83 -2.99
N MET A 178 -1.88 -1.98 -2.45
CA MET A 178 -1.39 -3.08 -3.28
C MET A 178 -1.71 -4.46 -2.73
N THR A 179 -1.92 -5.42 -3.62
CA THR A 179 -1.84 -6.84 -3.28
C THR A 179 -0.38 -7.30 -3.37
N LEU A 180 0.08 -8.17 -2.50
CA LEU A 180 1.43 -8.75 -2.60
C LEU A 180 1.49 -10.05 -1.79
N ARG A 181 1.87 -11.16 -2.43
CA ARG A 181 2.09 -12.47 -1.79
C ARG A 181 0.91 -12.89 -0.88
N GLY A 182 -0.31 -12.88 -1.42
CA GLY A 182 -1.51 -13.32 -0.70
C GLY A 182 -2.13 -12.28 0.26
N ARG A 183 -1.51 -11.10 0.39
CA ARG A 183 -1.92 -10.04 1.33
C ARG A 183 -2.33 -8.77 0.62
N LEU A 184 -3.11 -7.95 1.31
CA LEU A 184 -3.39 -6.57 0.95
C LEU A 184 -2.62 -5.63 1.89
N TYR A 185 -2.06 -4.57 1.31
CA TYR A 185 -1.32 -3.53 2.01
C TYR A 185 -1.84 -2.16 1.63
N LEU A 186 -1.95 -1.26 2.61
CA LEU A 186 -2.12 0.18 2.41
C LEU A 186 -0.99 0.91 3.13
N ARG A 187 -0.39 1.89 2.46
CA ARG A 187 0.58 2.83 3.04
C ARG A 187 0.13 4.24 2.73
N LEU A 188 0.14 5.11 3.73
CA LEU A 188 -0.22 6.52 3.60
C LEU A 188 0.69 7.37 4.47
N GLN A 189 1.28 8.41 3.89
CA GLN A 189 1.87 9.49 4.70
C GLN A 189 0.75 10.21 5.45
N LEU A 190 0.79 10.18 6.79
CA LEU A 190 -0.25 10.75 7.62
C LEU A 190 0.35 11.42 8.86
N ALA A 191 0.31 12.75 8.90
CA ALA A 191 0.88 13.52 10.01
C ALA A 191 0.09 13.37 11.32
N VAL A 192 -1.24 13.34 11.25
CA VAL A 192 -2.12 13.26 12.42
C VAL A 192 -3.14 12.14 12.24
N PRO A 193 -3.17 11.13 13.13
CA PRO A 193 -4.05 9.97 13.01
C PRO A 193 -5.43 10.26 13.63
N GLU A 194 -6.20 11.14 13.02
CA GLU A 194 -7.55 11.46 13.48
C GLU A 194 -8.53 10.29 13.31
N VAL A 195 -9.44 10.12 14.27
CA VAL A 195 -10.44 9.01 14.27
C VAL A 195 -11.21 8.93 12.95
N GLN A 196 -11.60 10.08 12.39
CA GLN A 196 -12.36 10.12 11.14
C GLN A 196 -11.51 9.62 9.97
N VAL A 197 -10.27 10.07 9.86
CA VAL A 197 -9.33 9.63 8.82
C VAL A 197 -9.07 8.12 8.93
N LEU A 198 -8.82 7.60 10.13
CA LEU A 198 -8.61 6.16 10.33
C LEU A 198 -9.85 5.35 9.98
N THR A 199 -11.05 5.88 10.25
CA THR A 199 -12.32 5.25 9.88
C THR A 199 -12.46 5.17 8.37
N THR A 200 -12.25 6.28 7.65
CA THR A 200 -12.33 6.31 6.19
C THR A 200 -11.28 5.39 5.55
N MET A 201 -10.04 5.42 6.02
CA MET A 201 -8.97 4.56 5.47
C MET A 201 -9.18 3.08 5.75
N LEU A 202 -9.71 2.72 6.93
CA LEU A 202 -10.06 1.34 7.23
C LEU A 202 -11.23 0.86 6.36
N GLY A 203 -12.27 1.69 6.17
CA GLY A 203 -13.39 1.37 5.29
C GLY A 203 -12.95 1.13 3.85
N LEU A 204 -12.15 2.06 3.29
CA LEU A 204 -11.54 1.91 1.97
C LEU A 204 -10.72 0.62 1.87
N PHE A 205 -9.96 0.28 2.90
CA PHE A 205 -9.15 -0.92 2.95
C PHE A 205 -9.99 -2.21 2.99
N GLU A 206 -11.10 -2.21 3.72
CA GLU A 206 -12.05 -3.32 3.74
C GLU A 206 -12.76 -3.50 2.38
N THR A 207 -13.15 -2.39 1.73
CA THR A 207 -13.66 -2.42 0.34
C THR A 207 -12.62 -3.01 -0.61
N ALA A 208 -11.37 -2.53 -0.54
CA ALA A 208 -10.28 -3.03 -1.37
C ALA A 208 -10.02 -4.53 -1.13
N ALA A 209 -10.13 -5.00 0.12
CA ALA A 209 -10.01 -6.42 0.47
C ALA A 209 -11.13 -7.26 -0.13
N ALA A 210 -12.38 -6.81 0.00
CA ALA A 210 -13.53 -7.50 -0.58
C ALA A 210 -13.41 -7.59 -2.12
N ARG A 211 -13.02 -6.49 -2.78
CA ARG A 211 -12.83 -6.45 -4.22
C ARG A 211 -11.66 -7.29 -4.69
N ALA A 212 -10.57 -7.38 -3.93
CA ALA A 212 -9.41 -8.21 -4.28
C ALA A 212 -9.78 -9.70 -4.29
N VAL A 213 -10.64 -10.15 -3.37
CA VAL A 213 -11.15 -11.53 -3.36
C VAL A 213 -12.03 -11.81 -4.58
N VAL A 214 -12.84 -10.85 -5.02
CA VAL A 214 -13.65 -11.00 -6.25
C VAL A 214 -12.75 -11.04 -7.49
N ALA A 215 -11.74 -10.16 -7.57
CA ALA A 215 -10.76 -10.17 -8.65
C ALA A 215 -10.00 -11.51 -8.72
N ALA A 216 -9.61 -12.07 -7.56
CA ALA A 216 -9.00 -13.39 -7.46
C ALA A 216 -9.94 -14.53 -7.92
N GLY A 217 -11.24 -14.44 -7.62
CA GLY A 217 -12.22 -15.44 -8.03
C GLY A 217 -12.35 -15.56 -9.55
N GLY A 218 -12.17 -14.46 -10.29
CA GLY A 218 -12.10 -14.47 -11.75
C GLY A 218 -10.81 -15.05 -12.33
N ALA A 219 -9.75 -15.18 -11.52
CA ALA A 219 -8.48 -15.78 -11.93
C ALA A 219 -8.50 -17.32 -11.88
N GLY A 220 -9.47 -17.91 -11.17
CA GLY A 220 -9.65 -19.36 -11.03
C GLY A 220 -10.22 -20.09 -12.26
N GLU A 221 -10.77 -19.36 -13.24
CA GLU A 221 -11.22 -19.91 -14.53
C GLU A 221 -10.09 -19.95 -15.58
N ARG A 222 -8.81 -19.94 -15.17
CA ARG A 222 -7.72 -20.24 -16.09
C ARG A 222 -7.76 -21.72 -16.46
N PRO A 223 -7.93 -22.11 -17.74
CA PRO A 223 -7.58 -23.45 -18.15
C PRO A 223 -6.09 -23.65 -17.85
N GLU A 224 -5.74 -24.78 -17.22
CA GLU A 224 -4.35 -25.19 -17.08
C GLU A 224 -3.74 -25.35 -18.48
N SER A 225 -3.07 -24.31 -19.00
CA SER A 225 -2.32 -24.43 -20.25
C SER A 225 -1.26 -23.34 -20.39
N GLY A 226 0.00 -23.78 -20.23
CA GLY A 226 1.19 -23.11 -20.75
C GLY A 226 2.36 -23.19 -19.77
N PRO A 227 3.53 -23.72 -20.17
CA PRO A 227 4.69 -23.78 -19.29
C PRO A 227 5.04 -22.35 -18.89
N SER A 228 5.16 -22.12 -17.58
CA SER A 228 5.67 -20.87 -17.02
C SER A 228 7.05 -20.58 -17.61
N THR A 229 7.10 -19.69 -18.60
CA THR A 229 8.32 -18.98 -19.01
C THR A 229 8.45 -17.65 -18.25
N ALA A 230 7.78 -17.51 -17.10
CA ALA A 230 8.17 -16.52 -16.10
C ALA A 230 9.36 -17.07 -15.31
N THR A 231 10.53 -16.99 -15.93
CA THR A 231 11.88 -16.92 -15.37
C THR A 231 12.00 -17.21 -13.87
N THR A 232 12.33 -18.45 -13.55
CA THR A 232 12.81 -18.96 -12.25
C THR A 232 14.23 -18.43 -11.92
N ALA A 233 14.50 -17.12 -12.04
CA ALA A 233 15.85 -16.58 -11.81
C ALA A 233 16.03 -15.86 -10.47
N TRP A 234 14.96 -15.61 -9.69
CA TRP A 234 15.08 -14.81 -8.46
C TRP A 234 14.31 -15.40 -7.28
N GLN A 235 14.35 -16.73 -7.17
CA GLN A 235 14.09 -17.37 -5.88
C GLN A 235 15.32 -17.10 -5.00
N THR A 236 15.27 -16.07 -4.16
CA THR A 236 16.14 -16.00 -2.99
C THR A 236 15.77 -17.18 -2.10
N GLN A 237 16.41 -18.32 -2.32
CA GLN A 237 16.41 -19.42 -1.38
C GLN A 237 17.05 -18.89 -0.09
N LEU A 238 16.21 -18.57 0.88
CA LEU A 238 16.63 -18.59 2.28
C LEU A 238 16.93 -20.06 2.60
N THR A 239 18.19 -20.45 2.44
CA THR A 239 18.68 -21.71 2.98
C THR A 239 18.82 -21.57 4.50
N PRO A 240 18.21 -22.45 5.31
CA PRO A 240 18.44 -22.47 6.75
C PRO A 240 19.78 -23.16 7.02
N HIS A 241 20.87 -22.39 7.04
CA HIS A 241 22.17 -22.85 7.53
C HIS A 241 22.97 -21.67 8.08
N ASP A 242 22.48 -21.05 9.15
CA ASP A 242 23.27 -20.15 10.01
C ASP A 242 22.74 -20.22 11.45
N ILE A 243 22.54 -21.45 11.94
CA ILE A 243 22.42 -21.74 13.36
C ILE A 243 23.43 -22.84 13.65
N ASP A 244 24.67 -22.42 13.93
CA ASP A 244 25.69 -23.07 14.77
C ASP A 244 27.10 -22.74 14.25
N ARG A 245 27.69 -21.68 14.80
CA ARG A 245 29.07 -21.63 15.35
C ARG A 245 29.41 -20.26 15.92
#